data_AF-A0A7S1I0U6-F1
#
_entry.id   AF-A0A7S1I0U6-F1
#
_cell.length_a   1.000
_cell.length_b   1.000
_cell.length_c   1.000
_cell.angle_alpha   90.00
_cell.angle_beta   90.00
_cell.angle_gamma   90.00
#
_symmetry.space_group_name_H-M   'P 1'
#
loop_
_entity.id
_entity.type
_entity.pdbx_description
1 polymer ?
#
loop_
_entity_poly.entity_id
_entity_poly.type
_entity_poly.pdbx_seq_one_letter_code
_entity_poly.pdbx_strand_id
1 'polypeptide(L)'
;MVEKLLGPTQTNNRAEMTAVLYALKILHTWVPLQVCTESQLVVDTILYWMEGWRRRGWKTKMGKPVENVDLWQEIVEALENRRAETIWIKVPSHMDIEGTERADKLAKQGVKKHRVPMREEEKQEIQRKGQKTKEREEEGEKNSREFKTKGNKYPQEEKE
;
A
#
# COMPACT_ATOMS: atom_id res chain seq x y z
N MET A 1 15.48 -0.18 13.32
CA MET A 1 16.19 1.09 13.05
C MET A 1 15.32 1.96 12.17
N VAL A 2 15.59 3.27 12.09
CA VAL A 2 14.79 4.24 11.33
C VAL A 2 15.71 4.94 10.33
N GLU A 3 15.55 4.59 9.05
CA GLU A 3 16.44 4.96 7.95
C GLU A 3 15.65 5.56 6.79
N LYS A 4 16.32 6.36 5.95
CA LYS A 4 15.75 6.90 4.71
C LYS A 4 15.57 5.77 3.70
N LEU A 5 14.48 5.76 2.93
CA LEU A 5 14.31 4.75 1.89
C LEU A 5 15.38 4.97 0.80
N LEU A 6 15.95 3.87 0.32
CA LEU A 6 16.84 3.87 -0.84
C LEU A 6 16.09 4.42 -2.06
N GLY A 7 16.80 4.97 -3.06
CA GLY A 7 16.23 5.40 -4.35
C GLY A 7 15.51 6.76 -4.39
N PRO A 8 14.95 7.12 -5.56
CA PRO A 8 14.62 8.51 -5.89
C PRO A 8 13.29 9.01 -5.31
N THR A 9 12.36 8.11 -4.98
CA THR A 9 11.02 8.45 -4.51
C THR A 9 10.79 7.94 -3.09
N GLN A 10 9.95 8.61 -2.31
CA GLN A 10 9.59 8.21 -0.95
C GLN A 10 8.07 7.99 -0.91
N THR A 11 7.63 6.82 -1.33
CA THR A 11 6.19 6.46 -1.37
C THR A 11 5.89 5.39 -0.33
N ASN A 12 4.61 5.24 0.04
CA ASN A 12 4.17 4.19 0.97
C ASN A 12 4.57 2.79 0.49
N ASN A 13 4.28 2.47 -0.77
CA ASN A 13 4.64 1.19 -1.39
C ASN A 13 6.14 0.93 -1.31
N ARG A 14 6.97 1.95 -1.58
CA ARG A 14 8.42 1.81 -1.51
C ARG A 14 8.90 1.60 -0.06
N ALA A 15 8.25 2.22 0.91
CA ALA A 15 8.51 2.00 2.33
C ALA A 15 8.22 0.55 2.74
N GLU A 16 7.04 0.04 2.35
CA GLU A 16 6.63 -1.34 2.60
C GLU A 16 7.60 -2.33 1.95
N MET A 17 7.96 -2.12 0.69
CA MET A 17 8.92 -2.97 -0.03
C MET A 17 10.32 -2.95 0.61
N THR A 18 10.77 -1.78 1.07
CA THR A 18 12.07 -1.66 1.75
C THR A 18 12.06 -2.42 3.07
N ALA A 19 10.95 -2.38 3.83
CA ALA A 19 10.81 -3.14 5.07
C ALA A 19 10.88 -4.65 4.82
N VAL A 20 10.23 -5.15 3.76
CA VAL A 20 10.31 -6.55 3.33
C VAL A 20 11.74 -6.94 2.95
N LEU A 21 12.40 -6.15 2.12
CA LEU A 21 13.79 -6.39 1.72
C LEU A 21 14.73 -6.44 2.94
N TYR A 22 14.53 -5.52 3.88
CA TYR A 22 15.33 -5.47 5.10
C TYR A 22 15.12 -6.75 5.93
N ALA A 23 13.87 -7.19 6.14
CA ALA A 23 13.57 -8.43 6.85
C ALA A 23 14.24 -9.66 6.19
N LEU A 24 14.23 -9.71 4.85
CA LEU A 24 14.88 -10.79 4.09
C LEU A 24 16.41 -10.78 4.23
N LYS A 25 17.03 -9.60 4.27
CA LYS A 25 18.49 -9.45 4.37
C LYS A 25 19.05 -9.68 5.78
N ILE A 26 18.30 -9.33 6.82
CA ILE A 26 18.78 -9.52 8.20
C ILE A 26 18.62 -10.95 8.70
N LEU A 27 17.60 -11.67 8.23
CA LEU A 27 17.32 -13.00 8.70
C LEU A 27 18.16 -14.03 7.95
N HIS A 28 18.85 -14.89 8.68
CA HIS A 28 19.70 -15.93 8.11
C HIS A 28 18.91 -16.80 7.11
N THR A 29 19.57 -17.20 6.02
CA THR A 29 18.91 -17.86 4.88
C THR A 29 18.31 -19.23 5.20
N TRP A 30 18.75 -19.88 6.29
CA TRP A 30 18.26 -21.18 6.76
C TRP A 30 17.20 -21.10 7.86
N VAL A 31 16.81 -19.90 8.30
CA VAL A 31 15.75 -19.72 9.30
C VAL A 31 14.42 -19.48 8.60
N PRO A 32 13.33 -20.22 8.89
CA PRO A 32 12.02 -19.94 8.31
C PRO A 32 11.56 -18.50 8.57
N LEU A 33 10.95 -17.89 7.57
CA LEU A 33 10.46 -16.51 7.66
C LEU A 33 8.95 -16.47 7.46
N GLN A 34 8.24 -15.79 8.34
CA GLN A 34 6.84 -15.44 8.15
C GLN A 34 6.73 -13.92 7.98
N VAL A 35 6.28 -13.47 6.81
CA VAL A 35 6.06 -12.06 6.51
C VAL A 35 4.57 -11.77 6.63
N CYS A 36 4.20 -11.01 7.66
CA CYS A 36 2.86 -10.46 7.82
C CYS A 36 2.83 -9.05 7.22
N THR A 37 1.97 -8.81 6.23
CA THR A 37 1.88 -7.49 5.57
C THR A 37 0.43 -7.14 5.23
N GLU A 38 0.09 -5.87 5.38
CA GLU A 38 -1.17 -5.33 4.88
C GLU A 38 -1.07 -4.84 3.42
N SER A 39 0.10 -4.99 2.78
CA SER A 39 0.30 -4.52 1.41
C SER A 39 -0.24 -5.52 0.40
N GLN A 40 -1.30 -5.15 -0.32
CA GLN A 40 -1.82 -6.00 -1.40
C GLN A 40 -0.82 -6.07 -2.55
N LEU A 41 -0.15 -4.95 -2.85
CA LEU A 41 0.87 -4.88 -3.88
C LEU A 41 1.99 -5.89 -3.64
N VAL A 42 2.50 -5.98 -2.40
CA VAL A 42 3.55 -6.95 -2.06
C VAL A 42 3.05 -8.37 -2.27
N VAL A 43 1.91 -8.71 -1.67
CA VAL A 43 1.36 -10.07 -1.74
C VAL A 43 1.10 -10.48 -3.19
N ASP A 44 0.42 -9.66 -3.98
CA ASP A 44 0.11 -9.99 -5.37
C ASP A 44 1.38 -10.11 -6.24
N THR A 45 2.37 -9.25 -5.97
CA THR A 45 3.62 -9.30 -6.72
C THR A 45 4.36 -10.61 -6.46
N ILE A 46 4.57 -10.95 -5.19
CA ILE A 46 5.30 -12.16 -4.82
C ILE A 46 4.57 -13.41 -5.32
N LEU A 47 3.26 -13.48 -5.12
CA LEU A 47 2.49 -14.70 -5.41
C LEU A 47 2.16 -14.88 -6.89
N TYR A 48 1.99 -13.80 -7.66
CA TYR A 48 1.40 -13.89 -9.00
C TYR A 48 2.19 -13.19 -10.11
N TRP A 49 2.83 -12.05 -9.85
CA TRP A 49 3.32 -11.19 -10.96
C TRP A 49 4.81 -11.29 -11.23
N MET A 50 5.60 -11.53 -10.19
CA MET A 50 7.07 -11.50 -10.21
C MET A 50 7.67 -12.35 -11.33
N GLU A 51 7.25 -13.61 -11.45
CA GLU A 51 7.74 -14.52 -12.48
C GLU A 51 7.39 -14.04 -13.91
N GLY A 52 6.19 -13.48 -14.08
CA GLY A 52 5.77 -12.88 -15.34
C GLY A 52 6.53 -11.60 -15.70
N TRP A 53 6.87 -10.77 -14.71
CA TRP A 53 7.70 -9.58 -14.91
C TRP A 53 9.13 -9.94 -15.27
N ARG A 54 9.73 -10.92 -14.58
CA ARG A 54 11.08 -11.40 -14.87
C ARG A 54 11.20 -11.89 -16.32
N ARG A 55 10.25 -12.70 -16.77
CA ARG A 55 10.20 -13.19 -18.16
C ARG A 55 10.07 -12.08 -19.21
N ARG A 56 9.42 -10.96 -18.85
CA ARG A 56 9.26 -9.78 -19.72
C ARG A 56 10.35 -8.74 -19.54
N GLY A 57 11.46 -9.07 -18.87
CA GLY A 57 12.54 -8.12 -18.62
C GLY A 57 12.09 -6.92 -17.77
N TRP A 58 11.30 -7.20 -16.74
CA TRP A 58 10.75 -6.21 -15.80
C TRP A 58 9.85 -5.15 -16.43
N LYS A 59 9.02 -5.59 -17.39
CA LYS A 59 8.01 -4.76 -18.05
C LYS A 59 6.59 -5.24 -17.74
N THR A 60 5.70 -4.26 -17.57
CA THR A 60 4.25 -4.46 -17.47
C THR A 60 3.68 -5.03 -18.77
N LYS A 61 2.43 -5.50 -18.76
CA LYS A 61 1.74 -5.96 -19.98
C LYS A 61 1.67 -4.88 -21.07
N MET A 62 1.70 -3.61 -20.67
CA MET A 62 1.68 -2.44 -21.56
C MET A 62 3.09 -2.05 -22.07
N GLY A 63 4.12 -2.85 -21.79
CA GLY A 63 5.50 -2.60 -22.23
C GLY A 63 6.27 -1.53 -21.43
N LYS A 64 5.60 -0.85 -20.48
CA LYS A 64 6.26 0.11 -19.58
C LYS A 64 7.10 -0.61 -18.52
N PRO A 65 8.22 -0.03 -18.05
CA PRO A 65 8.94 -0.54 -16.89
C PRO A 65 8.04 -0.72 -15.68
N VAL A 66 8.25 -1.78 -14.92
CA VAL A 66 7.58 -1.99 -13.64
C VAL A 66 8.02 -0.92 -12.64
N GLU A 67 7.08 -0.35 -11.89
CA GLU A 67 7.39 0.61 -10.84
C GLU A 67 8.21 -0.05 -9.71
N ASN A 68 9.19 0.68 -9.17
CA ASN A 68 10.10 0.18 -8.13
C ASN A 68 10.85 -1.10 -8.53
N VAL A 69 11.17 -1.26 -9.83
CA VAL A 69 11.90 -2.42 -10.35
C VAL A 69 13.22 -2.67 -9.60
N ASP A 70 13.88 -1.61 -9.17
CA ASP A 70 15.12 -1.65 -8.41
C ASP A 70 14.98 -2.44 -7.10
N LEU A 71 13.90 -2.22 -6.35
CA LEU A 71 13.62 -2.96 -5.13
C LEU A 71 13.10 -4.36 -5.43
N TRP A 72 12.30 -4.55 -6.49
CA TRP A 72 11.80 -5.88 -6.83
C TRP A 72 12.92 -6.84 -7.20
N GLN A 73 13.92 -6.37 -7.95
CA GLN A 73 15.09 -7.18 -8.30
C GLN A 73 15.84 -7.64 -7.04
N GLU A 74 16.09 -6.72 -6.11
CA GLU A 74 16.74 -7.02 -4.82
C GLU A 74 15.92 -7.98 -3.95
N ILE A 75 14.59 -7.83 -3.92
CA ILE A 75 13.68 -8.73 -3.17
C ILE A 75 13.70 -10.13 -3.78
N VAL A 76 13.65 -10.25 -5.12
CA VAL A 76 13.74 -11.54 -5.83
C VAL A 76 15.05 -12.22 -5.47
N GLU A 77 16.17 -11.54 -5.65
CA GLU A 77 17.48 -12.10 -5.36
C GLU A 77 17.60 -12.53 -3.90
N ALA A 78 17.11 -11.71 -2.97
CA ALA A 78 17.10 -12.05 -1.56
C ALA A 78 16.24 -13.29 -1.28
N LEU A 79 15.08 -13.44 -1.91
CA LEU A 79 14.22 -14.62 -1.76
C LEU A 79 14.85 -15.88 -2.34
N GLU A 80 15.45 -15.80 -3.53
CA GLU A 80 16.09 -16.93 -4.20
C GLU A 80 17.32 -17.46 -3.43
N ASN A 81 18.01 -16.57 -2.73
CA ASN A 81 19.15 -16.94 -1.88
C ASN A 81 18.74 -17.62 -0.57
N ARG A 82 17.43 -17.65 -0.21
CA ARG A 82 16.96 -18.32 1.00
C ARG A 82 16.86 -19.82 0.80
N ARG A 83 17.25 -20.57 1.85
CA ARG A 83 17.18 -22.03 1.90
C ARG A 83 15.97 -22.53 2.67
N ALA A 84 15.49 -21.75 3.62
CA ALA A 84 14.28 -22.02 4.37
C ALA A 84 13.07 -21.32 3.78
N GLU A 85 11.89 -21.89 4.03
CA GLU A 85 10.61 -21.39 3.54
C GLU A 85 10.34 -19.95 3.97
N THR A 86 9.69 -19.21 3.08
CA THR A 86 9.13 -17.89 3.38
C THR A 86 7.62 -17.93 3.17
N ILE A 87 6.87 -17.77 4.27
CA ILE A 87 5.41 -17.76 4.28
C ILE A 87 4.91 -16.33 4.26
N TRP A 88 3.91 -16.05 3.44
CA TRP A 88 3.32 -14.72 3.29
C TRP A 88 1.90 -14.71 3.86
N ILE A 89 1.66 -13.84 4.82
CA ILE A 89 0.34 -13.66 5.44
C ILE A 89 -0.13 -12.25 5.14
N LYS A 90 -1.19 -12.17 4.34
CA LYS A 90 -1.93 -10.93 4.14
C LYS A 90 -2.77 -10.66 5.38
N VAL A 91 -2.49 -9.57 6.09
CA VAL A 91 -3.32 -9.12 7.20
C VAL A 91 -4.30 -8.03 6.75
N PRO A 92 -5.48 -7.92 7.37
CA PRO A 92 -6.39 -6.82 7.07
C PRO A 92 -5.79 -5.48 7.49
N SER A 93 -6.05 -4.45 6.70
CA SER A 93 -5.66 -3.08 7.03
C SER A 93 -6.51 -2.52 8.16
N HIS A 94 -5.91 -1.60 8.94
CA HIS A 94 -6.57 -0.87 10.04
C HIS A 94 -7.13 -1.76 11.17
N MET A 95 -6.59 -2.96 11.33
CA MET A 95 -6.84 -3.80 12.49
C MET A 95 -5.74 -3.60 13.52
N ASP A 96 -6.11 -3.70 14.81
CA ASP A 96 -5.18 -3.57 15.94
C ASP A 96 -4.28 -4.81 16.04
N ILE A 97 -3.29 -4.86 15.15
CA ILE A 97 -2.26 -5.90 15.09
C ILE A 97 -0.98 -5.26 15.59
N GLU A 98 -0.54 -5.69 16.77
CA GLU A 98 0.61 -5.12 17.48
C GLU A 98 1.87 -4.97 16.60
N GLY A 99 2.17 -5.97 15.77
CA GLY A 99 3.31 -5.93 14.85
C GLY A 99 3.20 -4.83 13.79
N THR A 100 1.99 -4.66 13.22
CA THR A 100 1.70 -3.64 12.21
C THR A 100 1.71 -2.23 12.83
N GLU A 101 1.12 -2.06 14.00
CA GLU A 101 1.13 -0.78 14.73
C GLU A 101 2.55 -0.32 15.08
N ARG A 102 3.38 -1.26 15.56
CA ARG A 102 4.80 -0.98 15.83
C ARG A 102 5.54 -0.56 14.56
N ALA A 103 5.27 -1.23 13.43
CA ALA A 103 5.86 -0.88 12.15
C ALA A 103 5.43 0.52 11.67
N ASP A 104 4.14 0.84 11.74
CA ASP A 104 3.59 2.16 11.41
C ASP A 104 4.20 3.27 12.29
N LYS A 105 4.33 3.02 13.60
CA LYS A 105 4.98 3.95 14.53
C LYS A 105 6.43 4.22 14.12
N LEU A 106 7.19 3.20 13.74
CA LEU A 106 8.57 3.34 13.27
C LEU A 106 8.65 4.09 11.93
N ALA A 107 7.74 3.83 11.00
CA ALA A 107 7.66 4.54 9.73
C ALA A 107 7.39 6.05 9.94
N LYS A 108 6.40 6.39 10.79
CA LYS A 108 6.07 7.77 11.17
C LYS A 108 7.24 8.48 11.86
N GLN A 109 8.02 7.78 12.67
CA GLN A 109 9.25 8.32 13.25
C GLN A 109 10.31 8.62 12.17
N GLY A 110 10.40 7.80 11.12
CA GLY A 110 11.31 8.03 9.99
C GLY A 110 11.03 9.30 9.23
N VAL A 111 9.76 9.56 8.94
CA VAL A 111 9.31 10.81 8.32
C VAL A 111 9.71 12.03 9.16
N LYS A 112 9.48 11.97 10.48
CA LYS A 112 9.84 13.07 11.41
C LYS A 112 11.34 13.32 11.45
N LYS A 113 12.15 12.25 11.49
CA LYS A 113 13.61 12.34 11.61
C LYS A 113 14.27 12.96 10.37
N HIS A 114 13.76 12.68 9.17
CA HIS A 114 14.44 13.06 7.93
C HIS A 114 13.90 14.32 7.25
N ARG A 115 12.99 15.08 7.91
CA ARG A 115 12.36 16.35 7.43
C ARG A 115 12.39 16.49 5.91
N VAL A 116 11.84 15.51 5.18
CA VAL A 116 11.87 15.54 3.73
C VAL A 116 10.93 16.68 3.32
N PRO A 117 11.43 17.80 2.76
CA PRO A 117 10.55 18.86 2.31
C PRO A 117 9.65 18.27 1.22
N MET A 118 8.34 18.39 1.43
CA MET A 118 7.33 17.89 0.51
C MET A 118 7.56 18.57 -0.86
N ARG A 119 7.64 17.80 -1.95
CA ARG A 119 7.83 18.38 -3.29
C ARG A 119 6.56 19.16 -3.68
N GLU A 120 6.70 20.21 -4.48
CA GLU A 120 5.55 21.04 -4.88
C GLU A 120 4.47 20.23 -5.61
N GLU A 121 4.88 19.28 -6.43
CA GLU A 121 4.00 18.31 -7.10
C GLU A 121 3.18 17.46 -6.11
N GLU A 122 3.77 17.05 -4.98
CA GLU A 122 3.11 16.27 -3.94
C GLU A 122 2.13 17.13 -3.14
N LYS A 123 2.50 18.38 -2.83
CA LYS A 123 1.59 19.36 -2.20
C LYS A 123 0.35 19.59 -3.06
N GLN A 124 0.55 19.80 -4.36
CA GLN A 124 -0.53 19.99 -5.33
C GLN A 124 -1.43 18.76 -5.48
N GLU A 125 -0.86 17.55 -5.43
CA GLU A 125 -1.64 16.30 -5.49
C GLU A 125 -2.45 16.07 -4.21
N ILE A 126 -1.87 16.31 -3.03
CA ILE A 126 -2.60 16.24 -1.74
C ILE A 126 -3.75 17.25 -1.73
N GLN A 127 -3.53 18.46 -2.24
CA GLN A 127 -4.55 19.48 -2.33
C GLN A 127 -5.67 19.10 -3.30
N ARG A 128 -5.32 18.52 -4.47
CA ARG A 128 -6.30 17.98 -5.44
C ARG A 128 -7.13 16.84 -4.86
N LYS A 129 -6.48 15.87 -4.18
CA LYS A 129 -7.19 14.76 -3.52
C LYS A 129 -8.12 15.27 -2.42
N GLY A 130 -7.67 16.23 -1.62
CA GLY A 130 -8.49 16.86 -0.57
C GLY A 130 -9.71 17.60 -1.12
N GLN A 131 -9.57 18.34 -2.23
CA GLN A 131 -10.69 18.98 -2.92
C GLN A 131 -11.69 17.95 -3.44
N LYS A 132 -11.22 16.89 -4.08
CA LYS A 132 -12.08 15.84 -4.64
C LYS A 132 -12.87 15.07 -3.57
N THR A 133 -12.29 14.87 -2.37
CA THR A 133 -12.99 14.27 -1.23
C THR A 133 -14.11 15.20 -0.72
N LYS A 134 -13.82 16.50 -0.57
CA LYS A 134 -14.82 17.50 -0.16
C LYS A 134 -15.97 17.62 -1.15
N GLU A 135 -15.68 17.67 -2.44
CA GLU A 135 -16.70 17.71 -3.50
C GLU A 135 -17.63 16.48 -3.43
N ARG A 136 -17.06 15.29 -3.20
CA ARG A 136 -17.85 14.06 -3.07
C ARG A 136 -18.70 14.02 -1.79
N GLU A 137 -18.21 14.57 -0.68
CA GLU A 137 -18.97 14.74 0.57
C GLU A 137 -20.12 15.73 0.39
N GLU A 138 -19.86 16.88 -0.26
CA GLU A 138 -20.88 17.88 -0.56
C GLU A 138 -21.95 17.36 -1.53
N GLU A 139 -21.58 16.59 -2.56
CA GLU A 139 -22.53 15.91 -3.45
C GLU A 139 -23.35 14.85 -2.70
N GLY A 140 -22.72 14.07 -1.82
CA GLY A 140 -23.40 13.10 -0.96
C GLY A 140 -24.42 13.77 -0.03
N GLU A 141 -24.07 14.91 0.57
CA GLU A 141 -24.97 15.70 1.38
C GLU A 141 -26.12 16.32 0.57
N LYS A 142 -25.86 16.85 -0.63
CA LYS A 142 -26.90 17.41 -1.51
C LYS A 142 -27.89 16.33 -1.94
N ASN A 143 -27.40 15.16 -2.36
CA ASN A 143 -28.25 14.02 -2.71
C ASN A 143 -29.06 13.52 -1.52
N SER A 144 -28.48 13.49 -0.31
CA SER A 144 -29.21 13.16 0.92
C SER A 144 -30.31 14.18 1.25
N ARG A 145 -30.04 15.47 1.08
CA ARG A 145 -31.02 16.55 1.28
C ARG A 145 -32.14 16.50 0.24
N GLU A 146 -31.84 16.24 -1.02
CA GLU A 146 -32.85 16.04 -2.08
C GLU A 146 -33.74 14.81 -1.85
N PHE A 147 -33.17 13.71 -1.34
CA PHE A 147 -33.95 12.51 -1.04
C PHE A 147 -34.90 12.75 0.15
N LYS A 148 -34.49 13.56 1.13
CA LYS A 148 -35.33 13.96 2.28
C LYS A 148 -36.43 14.96 1.90
N THR A 149 -36.21 15.84 0.90
CA THR A 149 -37.24 16.80 0.46
C THR A 149 -38.27 16.18 -0.48
N LYS A 150 -37.93 15.11 -1.22
CA LYS A 150 -38.87 14.34 -2.05
C LYS A 150 -39.67 13.29 -1.26
N GLY A 151 -40.07 13.63 -0.03
CA GLY A 151 -40.71 12.76 0.94
C GLY A 151 -41.69 11.72 0.38
N ASN A 152 -41.46 10.48 0.81
CA ASN A 152 -42.43 9.44 1.14
C ASN A 152 -43.84 9.58 0.54
N LYS A 153 -44.04 9.03 -0.67
CA LYS A 153 -45.38 8.67 -1.18
C LYS A 153 -45.52 7.15 -1.18
N TYR A 154 -45.73 6.56 -0.01
CA TYR A 154 -46.33 5.22 0.05
C TYR A 154 -47.85 5.37 0.08
N PRO A 155 -48.60 4.75 -0.84
CA PRO A 155 -50.06 4.69 -0.75
C PRO A 155 -50.45 3.89 0.50
N GLN A 156 -51.35 4.42 1.33
CA GLN A 156 -51.99 3.60 2.36
C GLN A 156 -53.03 2.71 1.68
N GLU A 157 -52.80 1.39 1.70
CA GLU A 157 -53.79 0.41 1.28
C GLU A 157 -54.97 0.43 2.26
N GLU A 158 -56.13 0.86 1.77
CA GLU A 158 -57.43 0.68 2.44
C GLU A 158 -57.73 -0.82 2.52
N LYS A 159 -57.92 -1.32 3.74
CA LYS A 159 -58.42 -2.68 3.99
C LYS A 159 -59.94 -2.62 4.11
N GLU A 160 -60.62 -3.34 3.22
CA GLU A 160 -62.01 -3.80 3.41
C GLU A 160 -62.12 -4.80 4.56
#